data_AF-A0A8D2AZW9-F1
#
_entry.id   AF-A0A8D2AZW9-F1
#
_cell.length_a   1.000
_cell.length_b   1.000
_cell.length_c   1.000
_cell.angle_alpha   90.00
_cell.angle_beta   90.00
_cell.angle_gamma   90.00
#
_symmetry.space_group_name_H-M   'P 1'
#
loop_
_entity.id
_entity.type
_entity.pdbx_description
1 polymer ?
#
loop_
_entity_poly.entity_id
_entity_poly.type
_entity_poly.pdbx_seq_one_letter_code
_entity_poly.pdbx_strand_id
1 'polypeptide(L)'
;MEAAARRRQHPGAAGGPGSQLGASFLQARHSSIKAEEAEHTAPFHLDLWFYFTLQNWILDFGRPIAMIDSFELLYYYDEYLGHSMWYIPFFLILFMYFSGCFTASKAGNSMPAPALLLVAPSGLYYWYLVTEGQIFILFVFTFFAMLALVLHQKRRRLFLDSNGLFLFCSFTLTLLLVALWVAWLWNDPVLRKKYPGVIYVPEPWAFYTLHVSSQH
;
A
#
# COMPACT_ATOMS: atom_id res chain seq x y z
N MET A 1 45.02 -5.55 -53.59
CA MET A 1 45.94 -4.70 -54.37
C MET A 1 45.66 -3.27 -53.92
N GLU A 2 46.50 -2.63 -53.10
CA GLU A 2 47.82 -2.06 -53.48
C GLU A 2 47.63 -0.69 -54.17
N ALA A 3 48.30 0.43 -53.86
CA ALA A 3 49.23 0.77 -52.77
C ALA A 3 49.23 2.30 -52.54
N ALA A 4 49.94 2.78 -51.51
CA ALA A 4 50.16 4.20 -51.24
C ALA A 4 51.34 4.78 -52.06
N ALA A 5 51.30 6.07 -52.41
CA ALA A 5 52.44 6.79 -53.01
C ALA A 5 52.62 8.23 -52.48
N ARG A 6 53.81 8.45 -51.90
CA ARG A 6 54.56 9.69 -51.60
C ARG A 6 54.61 10.71 -52.78
N ARG A 7 55.03 12.01 -52.70
CA ARG A 7 55.73 12.84 -51.68
C ARG A 7 55.71 14.36 -52.04
N ARG A 8 55.69 15.26 -51.03
CA ARG A 8 56.39 16.59 -50.87
C ARG A 8 56.54 17.60 -52.03
N GLN A 9 56.35 18.90 -51.70
CA GLN A 9 57.42 19.94 -51.64
C GLN A 9 57.02 21.25 -50.90
N HIS A 10 58.00 22.00 -50.39
CA HIS A 10 57.94 23.30 -49.66
C HIS A 10 59.15 24.16 -50.13
N PRO A 11 59.08 25.52 -50.15
CA PRO A 11 59.47 26.44 -49.03
C PRO A 11 58.49 27.66 -48.91
N GLY A 12 58.74 28.82 -48.28
CA GLY A 12 59.67 29.22 -47.18
C GLY A 12 60.22 30.68 -47.22
N ALA A 13 60.26 31.36 -46.04
CA ALA A 13 60.95 32.64 -45.68
C ALA A 13 60.45 34.01 -46.27
N ALA A 14 60.71 35.22 -45.70
CA ALA A 14 60.89 35.74 -44.32
C ALA A 14 61.09 37.31 -44.29
N GLY A 15 60.79 38.01 -43.16
CA GLY A 15 61.14 39.44 -42.87
C GLY A 15 60.15 40.51 -43.39
N GLY A 16 60.02 41.75 -42.87
CA GLY A 16 60.60 42.52 -41.75
C GLY A 16 59.91 43.92 -41.63
N PRO A 17 60.06 44.74 -40.55
CA PRO A 17 59.10 45.80 -40.19
C PRO A 17 59.53 47.28 -40.47
N GLY A 18 58.56 48.21 -40.49
CA GLY A 18 58.77 49.67 -40.59
C GLY A 18 57.59 50.50 -40.03
N SER A 19 57.86 51.68 -39.49
CA SER A 19 56.96 52.46 -38.59
C SER A 19 56.61 53.88 -39.08
N GLN A 20 55.40 54.38 -38.75
CA GLN A 20 55.05 55.75 -38.24
C GLN A 20 53.55 56.02 -38.49
N LEU A 21 52.71 56.25 -37.46
CA LEU A 21 52.49 57.47 -36.64
C LEU A 21 51.78 58.63 -37.38
N GLY A 22 50.65 59.13 -36.84
CA GLY A 22 50.13 60.44 -37.27
C GLY A 22 48.64 60.81 -37.12
N ALA A 23 47.80 60.19 -36.26
CA ALA A 23 46.38 60.62 -36.15
C ALA A 23 45.68 60.46 -34.77
N SER A 24 46.41 60.07 -33.71
CA SER A 24 45.79 59.42 -32.54
C SER A 24 45.16 60.32 -31.46
N PHE A 25 45.24 61.66 -31.54
CA PHE A 25 45.02 62.51 -30.34
C PHE A 25 43.68 63.24 -30.20
N LEU A 26 42.85 63.34 -31.24
CA LEU A 26 41.53 64.01 -31.15
C LEU A 26 40.33 63.05 -31.23
N GLN A 27 40.48 61.86 -31.81
CA GLN A 27 39.42 60.83 -31.81
C GLN A 27 39.20 60.23 -30.41
N ALA A 28 40.27 60.10 -29.61
CA ALA A 28 40.26 59.37 -28.34
C ALA A 28 39.37 60.00 -27.25
N ARG A 29 39.21 61.33 -27.24
CA ARG A 29 38.50 62.02 -26.16
C ARG A 29 36.97 61.90 -26.24
N HIS A 30 36.44 61.59 -27.43
CA HIS A 30 34.99 61.36 -27.63
C HIS A 30 34.61 59.88 -27.63
N SER A 31 35.58 58.97 -27.83
CA SER A 31 35.38 57.52 -27.66
C SER A 31 35.54 57.07 -26.21
N SER A 32 36.37 57.74 -25.40
CA SER A 32 36.62 57.33 -24.00
C SER A 32 35.37 57.42 -23.11
N ILE A 33 34.54 58.45 -23.26
CA ILE A 33 33.28 58.58 -22.48
C ILE A 33 32.26 57.51 -22.90
N LYS A 34 32.29 57.07 -24.16
CA LYS A 34 31.37 56.05 -24.69
C LYS A 34 31.87 54.61 -24.53
N ALA A 35 33.06 54.42 -23.98
CA ALA A 35 33.67 53.11 -23.74
C ALA A 35 33.47 52.60 -22.30
N GLU A 36 33.27 53.49 -21.31
CA GLU A 36 32.90 53.07 -19.95
C GLU A 36 31.41 52.71 -19.81
N GLU A 37 30.53 53.23 -20.66
CA GLU A 37 29.07 53.05 -20.55
C GLU A 37 28.54 51.74 -21.19
N ALA A 38 29.44 50.90 -21.73
CA ALA A 38 29.11 49.67 -22.46
C ALA A 38 29.50 48.37 -21.74
N GLU A 39 30.11 48.45 -20.54
CA GLU A 39 30.22 47.30 -19.63
C GLU A 39 29.10 47.32 -18.59
N HIS A 40 27.87 47.56 -19.07
CA HIS A 40 26.66 47.43 -18.26
C HIS A 40 26.45 45.94 -17.95
N THR A 41 27.08 45.49 -16.86
CA THR A 41 27.03 44.11 -16.36
C THR A 41 25.59 43.61 -16.42
N ALA A 42 25.36 42.47 -17.09
CA ALA A 42 24.03 41.91 -17.25
C ALA A 42 23.39 41.78 -15.85
N PRO A 43 22.22 42.40 -15.61
CA PRO A 43 21.68 42.51 -14.26
C PRO A 43 21.44 41.12 -13.69
N PHE A 44 22.07 40.81 -12.56
CA PHE A 44 21.93 39.51 -11.93
C PHE A 44 20.46 39.30 -11.53
N HIS A 45 19.80 38.33 -12.17
CA HIS A 45 18.39 38.03 -11.98
C HIS A 45 18.13 37.34 -10.64
N LEU A 46 18.36 38.06 -9.53
CA LEU A 46 18.18 37.59 -8.15
C LEU A 46 16.85 36.87 -7.97
N ASP A 47 15.76 37.49 -8.41
CA ASP A 47 14.41 36.94 -8.26
C ASP A 47 14.28 35.59 -8.97
N LEU A 48 14.78 35.47 -10.20
CA LEU A 48 14.71 34.23 -10.98
C LEU A 48 15.52 33.11 -10.32
N TRP A 49 16.76 33.40 -9.90
CA TRP A 49 17.60 32.43 -9.21
C TRP A 49 17.05 32.06 -7.84
N PHE A 50 16.49 33.02 -7.09
CA PHE A 50 15.83 32.79 -5.82
C PHE A 50 14.60 31.89 -5.99
N TYR A 51 13.69 32.20 -6.92
CA TYR A 51 12.53 31.35 -7.21
C TYR A 51 12.95 29.96 -7.69
N PHE A 52 13.96 29.84 -8.55
CA PHE A 52 14.45 28.54 -9.02
C PHE A 52 15.06 27.69 -7.91
N THR A 53 15.91 28.29 -7.06
CA THR A 53 16.51 27.59 -5.91
C THR A 53 15.45 27.24 -4.87
N LEU A 54 14.51 28.14 -4.57
CA LEU A 54 13.41 27.90 -3.65
C LEU A 54 12.45 26.82 -4.18
N GLN A 55 12.15 26.80 -5.47
CA GLN A 55 11.30 25.79 -6.09
C GLN A 55 11.96 24.41 -6.13
N ASN A 56 13.25 24.33 -6.47
CA ASN A 56 13.99 23.07 -6.38
C ASN A 56 14.05 22.58 -4.92
N TRP A 57 14.35 23.46 -3.96
CA TRP A 57 14.33 23.11 -2.53
C TRP A 57 12.95 22.61 -2.06
N ILE A 58 11.87 23.30 -2.45
CA ILE A 58 10.50 22.87 -2.12
C ILE A 58 10.14 21.54 -2.80
N LEU A 59 10.64 21.26 -4.01
CA LEU A 59 10.42 19.98 -4.67
C LEU A 59 11.24 18.84 -4.04
N ASP A 60 12.52 19.09 -3.74
CA ASP A 60 13.47 18.10 -3.23
C ASP A 60 13.21 17.73 -1.76
N PHE A 61 12.75 18.67 -0.93
CA PHE A 61 12.33 18.39 0.44
C PHE A 61 10.83 18.10 0.56
N GLY A 62 9.99 18.80 -0.20
CA GLY A 62 8.53 18.64 -0.13
C GLY A 62 8.00 17.36 -0.76
N ARG A 63 8.61 16.84 -1.84
CA ARG A 63 8.18 15.56 -2.42
C ARG A 63 8.44 14.37 -1.49
N PRO A 64 9.62 14.18 -0.88
CA PRO A 64 9.82 13.07 0.06
C PRO A 64 8.88 13.13 1.25
N ILE A 65 8.66 14.32 1.83
CA ILE A 65 7.76 14.49 2.98
C ILE A 65 6.31 14.18 2.58
N ALA A 66 5.77 14.81 1.53
CA ALA A 66 4.41 14.52 1.06
C ALA A 66 4.24 13.07 0.55
N MET A 67 5.32 12.44 0.09
CA MET A 67 5.33 11.03 -0.29
C MET A 67 5.28 10.12 0.94
N ILE A 68 6.03 10.43 2.01
CA ILE A 68 5.94 9.70 3.30
C ILE A 68 4.54 9.87 3.90
N ASP A 69 4.01 11.10 3.97
CA ASP A 69 2.66 11.37 4.45
C ASP A 69 1.59 10.62 3.63
N SER A 70 1.76 10.54 2.30
CA SER A 70 0.83 9.79 1.44
C SER A 70 1.02 8.27 1.54
N PHE A 71 2.20 7.76 1.86
CA PHE A 71 2.40 6.34 2.19
C PHE A 71 1.83 5.98 3.56
N GLU A 72 1.96 6.85 4.57
CA GLU A 72 1.33 6.67 5.88
C GLU A 72 -0.20 6.74 5.77
N LEU A 73 -0.73 7.69 4.99
CA LEU A 73 -2.16 7.78 4.68
C LEU A 73 -2.64 6.57 3.87
N LEU A 74 -1.86 6.07 2.92
CA LEU A 74 -2.19 4.88 2.14
C LEU A 74 -2.16 3.62 3.00
N TYR A 75 -1.18 3.49 3.90
CA TYR A 75 -1.11 2.41 4.88
C TYR A 75 -2.31 2.45 5.81
N TYR A 76 -2.65 3.61 6.37
CA TYR A 76 -3.87 3.81 7.16
C TYR A 76 -5.15 3.52 6.35
N TYR A 77 -5.20 3.91 5.07
CA TYR A 77 -6.34 3.62 4.22
C TYR A 77 -6.49 2.11 3.97
N ASP A 78 -5.40 1.39 3.69
CA ASP A 78 -5.44 -0.06 3.46
C ASP A 78 -5.80 -0.82 4.76
N GLU A 79 -5.08 -0.53 5.85
CA GLU A 79 -5.18 -1.17 7.18
C GLU A 79 -6.57 -0.97 7.83
N TYR A 80 -7.26 0.16 7.59
CA TYR A 80 -8.59 0.42 8.18
C TYR A 80 -9.76 0.35 7.18
N LEU A 81 -9.63 0.97 6.00
CA LEU A 81 -10.71 1.02 5.00
C LEU A 81 -10.61 -0.11 3.96
N GLY A 82 -9.40 -0.46 3.52
CA GLY A 82 -9.14 -1.56 2.58
C GLY A 82 -9.67 -2.89 3.10
N HIS A 83 -9.26 -3.30 4.30
CA HIS A 83 -9.81 -4.52 4.94
C HIS A 83 -11.34 -4.53 4.97
N SER A 84 -11.97 -3.43 5.39
CA SER A 84 -13.44 -3.31 5.43
C SER A 84 -14.08 -3.43 4.03
N MET A 85 -13.46 -2.83 3.01
CA MET A 85 -13.90 -2.89 1.61
C MET A 85 -13.81 -4.31 1.02
N TRP A 86 -12.91 -5.17 1.49
CA TRP A 86 -12.82 -6.57 1.07
C TRP A 86 -13.74 -7.49 1.88
N TYR A 87 -13.78 -7.35 3.21
CA TYR A 87 -14.54 -8.25 4.08
C TYR A 87 -16.06 -8.03 3.98
N ILE A 88 -16.56 -6.80 3.86
CA ILE A 88 -18.01 -6.56 3.80
C ILE A 88 -18.65 -7.24 2.56
N PRO A 89 -18.13 -7.08 1.33
CA PRO A 89 -18.62 -7.81 0.17
C PRO A 89 -18.43 -9.33 0.29
N PHE A 90 -17.31 -9.79 0.85
CA PHE A 90 -17.05 -11.23 1.05
C PHE A 90 -18.10 -11.89 1.94
N PHE A 91 -18.38 -11.32 3.12
CA PHE A 91 -19.41 -11.84 4.02
C PHE A 91 -20.83 -11.70 3.44
N LEU A 92 -21.10 -10.64 2.68
CA LEU A 92 -22.38 -10.47 1.95
C LEU A 92 -22.57 -11.57 0.88
N ILE A 93 -21.53 -11.90 0.12
CA ILE A 93 -21.57 -12.99 -0.87
C ILE A 93 -21.77 -14.34 -0.19
N LEU A 94 -21.07 -14.62 0.92
CA LEU A 94 -21.29 -15.84 1.70
C LEU A 94 -22.71 -15.94 2.26
N PHE A 95 -23.29 -14.84 2.73
CA PHE A 95 -24.67 -14.79 3.21
C PHE A 95 -25.68 -14.99 2.07
N MET A 96 -25.47 -14.35 0.92
CA MET A 96 -26.29 -14.52 -0.27
C MET A 96 -26.24 -15.97 -0.78
N TYR A 97 -25.04 -16.57 -0.87
CA TYR A 97 -24.85 -17.97 -1.18
C TYR A 97 -25.62 -18.88 -0.21
N PHE A 98 -25.44 -18.66 1.10
CA PHE A 98 -26.12 -19.42 2.15
C PHE A 98 -27.65 -19.34 2.04
N SER A 99 -28.20 -18.19 1.65
CA SER A 99 -29.63 -18.02 1.43
C SER A 99 -30.21 -18.89 0.30
N GLY A 100 -29.36 -19.36 -0.62
CA GLY A 100 -29.71 -20.31 -1.69
C GLY A 100 -29.59 -21.79 -1.29
N CYS A 101 -28.92 -22.12 -0.19
CA CYS A 101 -28.63 -23.50 0.25
C CYS A 101 -29.81 -24.22 0.93
N PHE A 102 -31.06 -23.92 0.54
CA PHE A 102 -32.28 -24.44 1.17
C PHE A 102 -33.11 -25.29 0.19
N THR A 103 -33.43 -26.52 0.59
CA THR A 103 -34.17 -27.51 -0.20
C THR A 103 -35.42 -28.02 0.54
N ALA A 104 -36.45 -28.41 -0.23
CA ALA A 104 -37.66 -29.03 0.31
C ALA A 104 -37.50 -30.54 0.58
N SER A 105 -36.49 -31.18 -0.02
CA SER A 105 -36.25 -32.61 0.21
C SER A 105 -35.38 -32.84 1.44
N LYS A 106 -35.82 -33.75 2.32
CA LYS A 106 -35.01 -34.22 3.46
C LYS A 106 -34.13 -35.44 3.08
N ALA A 107 -34.30 -36.01 1.89
CA ALA A 107 -33.61 -37.23 1.49
C ALA A 107 -32.13 -36.94 1.15
N GLY A 108 -31.20 -37.64 1.82
CA GLY A 108 -29.76 -37.51 1.55
C GLY A 108 -29.06 -36.35 2.27
N ASN A 109 -29.72 -35.69 3.22
CA ASN A 109 -29.28 -34.43 3.83
C ASN A 109 -28.13 -34.55 4.87
N SER A 110 -27.26 -35.56 4.71
CA SER A 110 -26.02 -35.72 5.47
C SER A 110 -24.87 -35.19 4.63
N MET A 111 -23.99 -34.37 5.22
CA MET A 111 -22.80 -33.91 4.51
C MET A 111 -21.97 -35.11 4.01
N PRO A 112 -21.47 -35.08 2.77
CA PRO A 112 -20.60 -36.13 2.26
C PRO A 112 -19.26 -36.10 3.02
N ALA A 113 -18.61 -37.25 3.19
CA ALA A 113 -17.40 -37.37 4.00
C ALA A 113 -16.26 -36.38 3.62
N PRO A 114 -16.00 -36.06 2.34
CA PRO A 114 -15.02 -35.03 1.98
C PRO A 114 -15.39 -33.64 2.50
N ALA A 115 -16.68 -33.27 2.49
CA ALA A 115 -17.13 -31.99 3.04
C ALA A 115 -16.94 -31.93 4.56
N LEU A 116 -17.23 -33.03 5.28
CA LEU A 116 -16.97 -33.13 6.72
C LEU A 116 -15.47 -32.99 7.05
N LEU A 117 -14.59 -33.63 6.27
CA LEU A 117 -13.13 -33.48 6.42
C LEU A 117 -12.70 -32.02 6.20
N LEU A 118 -13.27 -31.35 5.20
CA LEU A 118 -12.99 -29.94 4.88
C LEU A 118 -13.54 -28.93 5.91
N VAL A 119 -14.46 -29.30 6.82
CA VAL A 119 -14.94 -28.40 7.88
C VAL A 119 -13.79 -27.95 8.76
N ALA A 120 -12.84 -28.84 9.11
CA ALA A 120 -11.71 -28.51 9.96
C ALA A 120 -10.78 -27.43 9.36
N PRO A 121 -10.19 -27.60 8.16
CA PRO A 121 -9.38 -26.53 7.56
C PRO A 121 -10.19 -25.29 7.19
N SER A 122 -11.48 -25.43 6.84
CA SER A 122 -12.35 -24.28 6.55
C SER A 122 -12.65 -23.44 7.80
N GLY A 123 -13.02 -24.06 8.92
CA GLY A 123 -13.25 -23.37 10.20
C GLY A 123 -11.97 -22.76 10.76
N LEU A 124 -10.81 -23.41 10.56
CA LEU A 124 -9.51 -22.87 10.98
C LEU A 124 -9.07 -21.68 10.11
N TYR A 125 -9.31 -21.71 8.79
CA TYR A 125 -9.13 -20.56 7.91
C TYR A 125 -10.02 -19.37 8.33
N TYR A 126 -11.31 -19.61 8.57
CA TYR A 126 -12.22 -18.57 9.03
C TYR A 126 -11.88 -18.07 10.45
N TRP A 127 -11.39 -18.93 11.34
CA TRP A 127 -10.87 -18.51 12.66
C TRP A 127 -9.73 -17.51 12.50
N TYR A 128 -8.69 -17.88 11.74
CA TYR A 128 -7.55 -17.01 11.45
C TYR A 128 -8.02 -15.68 10.84
N LEU A 129 -8.87 -15.73 9.81
CA LEU A 129 -9.38 -14.55 9.12
C LEU A 129 -10.21 -13.63 10.03
N VAL A 130 -10.93 -14.18 11.01
CA VAL A 130 -11.71 -13.42 12.00
C VAL A 130 -10.83 -12.81 13.10
N THR A 131 -9.82 -13.54 13.58
CA THR A 131 -8.93 -13.08 14.66
C THR A 131 -7.85 -12.11 14.17
N GLU A 132 -7.29 -12.36 12.98
CA GLU A 132 -6.24 -11.52 12.39
C GLU A 132 -6.85 -10.25 11.77
N GLY A 133 -7.91 -10.38 10.97
CA GLY A 133 -8.59 -9.24 10.35
C GLY A 133 -9.45 -8.40 11.31
N GLN A 134 -9.48 -8.73 12.61
CA GLN A 134 -10.29 -8.07 13.66
C GLN A 134 -11.81 -7.93 13.36
N ILE A 135 -12.33 -8.68 12.38
CA ILE A 135 -13.72 -8.59 11.90
C ILE A 135 -14.74 -9.37 12.73
N PHE A 136 -14.46 -9.63 14.00
CA PHE A 136 -15.33 -10.44 14.89
C PHE A 136 -16.79 -9.97 14.92
N ILE A 137 -17.03 -8.65 14.90
CA ILE A 137 -18.39 -8.07 14.90
C ILE A 137 -19.15 -8.45 13.61
N LEU A 138 -18.51 -8.31 12.44
CA LEU A 138 -19.09 -8.65 11.13
C LEU A 138 -19.38 -10.15 11.02
N PHE A 139 -18.45 -10.98 11.51
CA PHE A 139 -18.61 -12.43 11.58
C PHE A 139 -19.79 -12.84 12.46
N VAL A 140 -19.88 -12.29 13.68
CA VAL A 140 -20.98 -12.57 14.63
C VAL A 140 -22.33 -12.14 14.05
N PHE A 141 -22.41 -10.94 13.45
CA PHE A 141 -23.63 -10.48 12.78
C PHE A 141 -24.06 -11.43 11.65
N THR A 142 -23.11 -11.85 10.80
CA THR A 142 -23.38 -12.78 9.70
C THR A 142 -23.82 -14.16 10.22
N PHE A 143 -23.17 -14.68 11.27
CA PHE A 143 -23.56 -15.95 11.89
C PHE A 143 -24.96 -15.90 12.49
N PHE A 144 -25.32 -14.81 13.17
CA PHE A 144 -26.69 -14.61 13.66
C PHE A 144 -27.70 -14.49 12.51
N ALA A 145 -27.36 -13.82 11.41
CA ALA A 145 -28.21 -13.74 10.24
C ALA A 145 -28.40 -15.12 9.58
N MET A 146 -27.35 -15.94 9.46
CA MET A 146 -27.42 -17.33 9.00
C MET A 146 -28.29 -18.18 9.92
N LEU A 147 -28.10 -18.10 11.24
CA LEU A 147 -28.93 -18.80 12.24
C LEU A 147 -30.41 -18.38 12.15
N ALA A 148 -30.69 -17.08 12.00
CA ALA A 148 -32.03 -16.55 11.82
C ALA A 148 -32.68 -17.07 10.52
N LEU A 149 -31.93 -17.16 9.41
CA LEU A 149 -32.39 -17.79 8.18
C LEU A 149 -32.70 -19.28 8.39
N VAL A 150 -31.82 -20.05 9.04
CA VAL A 150 -32.07 -21.48 9.34
C VAL A 150 -33.35 -21.64 10.16
N LEU A 151 -33.55 -20.83 11.20
CA LEU A 151 -34.76 -20.85 12.03
C LEU A 151 -36.01 -20.42 11.25
N HIS A 152 -35.91 -19.43 10.37
CA HIS A 152 -37.02 -18.98 9.51
C HIS A 152 -37.42 -20.05 8.49
N GLN A 153 -36.45 -20.60 7.75
CA GLN A 153 -36.69 -21.59 6.70
C GLN A 153 -37.16 -22.93 7.28
N LYS A 154 -36.70 -23.30 8.48
CA LYS A 154 -37.23 -24.46 9.23
C LYS A 154 -38.73 -24.31 9.54
N ARG A 155 -39.24 -23.10 9.79
CA ARG A 155 -40.70 -22.84 9.92
C ARG A 155 -41.44 -23.01 8.59
N ARG A 156 -40.77 -22.75 7.46
CA ARG A 156 -41.27 -22.98 6.09
C ARG A 156 -41.12 -24.43 5.60
N ARG A 157 -40.67 -25.36 6.45
CA ARG A 157 -40.35 -26.77 6.11
C ARG A 157 -39.24 -26.96 5.08
N LEU A 158 -38.42 -25.93 4.85
CA LEU A 158 -37.18 -26.04 4.09
C LEU A 158 -36.02 -26.45 5.01
N PHE A 159 -35.14 -27.28 4.48
CA PHE A 159 -33.96 -27.80 5.17
C PHE A 159 -32.69 -27.35 4.47
N LEU A 160 -31.60 -27.28 5.22
CA LEU A 160 -30.31 -26.80 4.75
C LEU A 160 -29.61 -27.94 3.98
N ASP A 161 -29.18 -27.70 2.73
CA ASP A 161 -28.51 -28.72 1.91
C ASP A 161 -27.07 -29.02 2.41
N SER A 162 -26.37 -29.95 1.77
CA SER A 162 -25.00 -30.32 2.14
C SER A 162 -23.99 -29.16 2.10
N ASN A 163 -24.21 -28.14 1.27
CA ASN A 163 -23.32 -26.98 1.13
C ASN A 163 -23.60 -25.93 2.21
N GLY A 164 -24.88 -25.66 2.49
CA GLY A 164 -25.29 -24.83 3.61
C GLY A 164 -24.88 -25.46 4.94
N LEU A 165 -25.04 -26.78 5.08
CA LEU A 165 -24.55 -27.52 6.24
C LEU A 165 -23.02 -27.40 6.37
N PHE A 166 -22.27 -27.51 5.27
CA PHE A 166 -20.83 -27.28 5.28
C PHE A 166 -20.48 -25.88 5.80
N LEU A 167 -21.04 -24.84 5.20
CA LEU A 167 -20.74 -23.45 5.57
C LEU A 167 -21.16 -23.13 7.02
N PHE A 168 -22.33 -23.61 7.45
CA PHE A 168 -22.83 -23.41 8.82
C PHE A 168 -21.99 -24.17 9.86
N CYS A 169 -21.56 -25.41 9.56
CA CYS A 169 -20.65 -26.17 10.41
C CYS A 169 -19.28 -25.50 10.50
N SER A 170 -18.72 -25.02 9.38
CA SER A 170 -17.46 -24.25 9.39
C SER A 170 -17.58 -22.99 10.24
N PHE A 171 -18.62 -22.18 10.07
CA PHE A 171 -18.84 -20.99 10.90
C PHE A 171 -19.08 -21.34 12.38
N THR A 172 -19.77 -22.43 12.68
CA THR A 172 -19.96 -22.89 14.06
C THR A 172 -18.62 -23.31 14.69
N LEU A 173 -17.77 -24.02 13.94
CA LEU A 173 -16.42 -24.38 14.37
C LEU A 173 -15.55 -23.13 14.58
N THR A 174 -15.61 -22.15 13.66
CA THR A 174 -14.95 -20.84 13.82
C THR A 174 -15.32 -20.17 15.13
N LEU A 175 -16.62 -20.09 15.44
CA LEU A 175 -17.09 -19.44 16.67
C LEU A 175 -16.57 -20.18 17.93
N LEU A 176 -16.53 -21.51 17.91
CA LEU A 176 -15.95 -22.32 18.99
C LEU A 176 -14.44 -22.09 19.13
N LEU A 177 -13.69 -22.03 18.01
CA LEU A 177 -12.26 -21.76 18.01
C LEU A 177 -11.95 -20.34 18.54
N VAL A 178 -12.72 -19.33 18.14
CA VAL A 178 -12.59 -17.96 18.69
C VAL A 178 -12.90 -17.95 20.19
N ALA A 179 -13.96 -18.64 20.63
CA ALA A 179 -14.31 -18.70 22.06
C ALA A 179 -13.21 -19.40 22.89
N LEU A 180 -12.63 -20.51 22.39
CA LEU A 180 -11.51 -21.19 23.04
C LEU A 180 -10.25 -20.32 23.09
N TRP A 181 -9.93 -19.64 21.99
CA TRP A 181 -8.79 -18.72 21.87
C TRP A 181 -8.88 -17.56 22.87
N VAL A 182 -10.04 -16.89 22.91
CA VAL A 182 -10.32 -15.79 23.85
C VAL A 182 -10.31 -16.29 25.31
N ALA A 183 -10.90 -17.45 25.59
CA ALA A 183 -10.92 -18.01 26.95
C ALA A 183 -9.52 -18.41 27.44
N TRP A 184 -8.68 -18.96 26.57
CA TRP A 184 -7.31 -19.34 26.90
C TRP A 184 -6.42 -18.13 27.21
N LEU A 185 -6.56 -17.06 26.42
CA LEU A 185 -5.75 -15.84 26.54
C LEU A 185 -6.36 -14.78 27.48
N TRP A 186 -7.51 -15.06 28.12
CA TRP A 186 -8.31 -14.08 28.89
C TRP A 186 -7.54 -13.39 30.03
N ASN A 187 -6.65 -14.12 30.70
CA ASN A 187 -5.92 -13.67 31.88
C ASN A 187 -4.49 -13.16 31.56
N ASP A 188 -4.12 -13.06 30.29
CA ASP A 188 -2.79 -12.63 29.85
C ASP A 188 -2.58 -11.12 30.10
N PRO A 189 -1.68 -10.71 31.02
CA PRO A 189 -1.51 -9.30 31.36
C PRO A 189 -0.88 -8.46 30.24
N VAL A 190 -0.13 -9.09 29.32
CA VAL A 190 0.54 -8.40 28.21
C VAL A 190 -0.47 -8.12 27.11
N LEU A 191 -1.28 -9.11 26.72
CA LEU A 191 -2.36 -8.94 25.75
C LEU A 191 -3.46 -8.01 26.27
N ARG A 192 -3.85 -8.11 27.56
CA ARG A 192 -4.83 -7.19 28.17
C ARG A 192 -4.36 -5.73 28.18
N LYS A 193 -3.05 -5.48 28.15
CA LYS A 193 -2.47 -4.13 27.98
C LYS A 193 -2.52 -3.65 26.52
N LYS A 194 -2.31 -4.53 25.54
CA LYS A 194 -2.43 -4.20 24.10
C LYS A 194 -3.89 -3.93 23.68
N TYR A 195 -4.84 -4.69 24.24
CA TYR A 195 -6.26 -4.57 23.90
C TYR A 195 -7.13 -4.14 25.11
N PRO A 196 -7.16 -2.84 25.45
CA PRO A 196 -7.97 -2.30 26.54
C PRO A 196 -9.47 -2.27 26.16
N GLY A 197 -10.13 -3.42 26.23
CA GLY A 197 -11.54 -3.58 25.87
C GLY A 197 -12.31 -4.61 26.71
N VAL A 198 -13.64 -4.50 26.69
CA VAL A 198 -14.57 -5.48 27.31
C VAL A 198 -14.66 -6.74 26.46
N ILE A 199 -14.71 -6.58 25.15
CA ILE A 199 -14.62 -7.65 24.15
C ILE A 199 -13.29 -7.42 23.44
N TYR A 200 -12.33 -8.32 23.60
CA TYR A 200 -11.10 -8.33 22.83
C TYR A 200 -10.86 -9.74 22.26
N VAL A 201 -10.41 -9.78 21.02
CA VAL A 201 -10.06 -11.02 20.31
C VAL A 201 -8.60 -10.88 19.90
N PRO A 202 -7.64 -11.55 20.56
CA PRO A 202 -6.22 -11.38 20.25
C PRO A 202 -5.91 -11.79 18.81
N GLU A 203 -5.15 -10.97 18.09
CA GLU A 203 -4.49 -11.39 16.83
C GLU A 203 -3.51 -12.56 17.13
N PRO A 204 -3.54 -13.65 16.36
CA PRO A 204 -2.48 -14.66 16.34
C PRO A 204 -1.09 -14.05 16.19
N TRP A 205 -0.92 -13.03 15.34
CA TRP A 205 0.36 -12.34 15.17
C TRP A 205 0.80 -11.55 16.41
N ALA A 206 -0.13 -10.92 17.13
CA ALA A 206 0.18 -10.25 18.40
C ALA A 206 0.63 -11.25 19.46
N PHE A 207 -0.01 -12.42 19.55
CA PHE A 207 0.43 -13.48 20.43
C PHE A 207 1.86 -13.96 20.08
N TYR A 208 2.11 -14.25 18.80
CA TYR A 208 3.42 -14.72 18.32
C TYR A 208 4.55 -13.72 18.59
N THR A 209 4.35 -12.45 18.24
CA THR A 209 5.36 -11.39 18.43
C THR A 209 5.65 -11.12 19.90
N LEU A 210 4.65 -11.15 20.79
CA LEU A 210 4.84 -10.86 22.21
C LEU A 210 5.44 -12.04 23.00
N HIS A 211 5.13 -13.29 22.62
CA HIS A 211 5.51 -14.48 23.40
C HIS A 211 6.58 -15.38 22.77
N VAL A 212 6.71 -15.42 21.43
CA VAL A 212 7.65 -16.30 20.73
C VAL A 212 8.86 -15.50 20.23
N SER A 213 8.63 -14.35 19.61
CA SER A 213 9.73 -13.47 19.15
C SER A 213 10.52 -12.80 20.27
N SER A 214 10.05 -12.87 21.52
CA SER A 214 10.73 -12.34 22.71
C SER A 214 11.61 -13.37 23.44
N GLN A 215 11.62 -14.63 22.98
CA GLN A 215 12.40 -15.74 23.57
C GLN A 215 13.66 -16.10 22.75
N HIS A 216 13.95 -15.34 21.69
CA HIS A 216 15.12 -15.47 20.80
C HIS A 216 15.92 -14.17 20.78
#